data_AF-A0A1I2KT88-F1
#
_entry.id   AF-A0A1I2KT88-F1
#
_cell.length_a   1.000
_cell.length_b   1.000
_cell.length_c   1.000
_cell.angle_alpha   90.00
_cell.angle_beta   90.00
_cell.angle_gamma   90.00
#
_symmetry.space_group_name_H-M   'P 1'
#
loop_
_entity.id
_entity.type
_entity.pdbx_description
1 polymer ?
#
loop_
_entity_poly.entity_id
_entity_poly.type
_entity_poly.pdbx_seq_one_letter_code
_entity_poly.pdbx_strand_id
1 'polypeptide(L)' 'MPQQWQLVAGQSLLHRSWDGQVVLYNEVSGATHLLDQATLDLLHALRAGDLAPEDWADAELQLALAGLRKLYLVEPC' A
#
# COMPACT_ATOMS: atom_id res chain seq x y z
N MET A 1 -18.49 -5.64 9.08
CA MET A 1 -17.92 -5.61 7.73
C MET A 1 -16.41 -5.51 7.88
N PRO A 2 -15.63 -6.18 7.02
CA PRO A 2 -14.18 -6.06 7.07
C PRO A 2 -13.75 -4.60 6.87
N GLN A 3 -12.63 -4.22 7.48
CA GLN A 3 -12.12 -2.86 7.41
C GLN A 3 -11.58 -2.58 6.01
N GLN A 4 -12.04 -1.49 5.40
CA GLN A 4 -11.51 -1.00 4.12
C GLN A 4 -10.35 -0.05 4.35
N TRP A 5 -9.49 0.05 3.34
CA TRP A 5 -8.27 0.83 3.38
C TRP A 5 -8.11 1.67 2.12
N GLN A 6 -7.43 2.79 2.24
CA GLN A 6 -7.08 3.69 1.16
C GLN A 6 -5.63 4.15 1.28
N LEU A 7 -5.06 4.70 0.20
CA LEU A 7 -3.79 5.39 0.29
C LEU A 7 -3.94 6.65 1.15
N VAL A 8 -2.91 6.97 1.93
CA VAL A 8 -2.85 8.27 2.60
C VAL A 8 -2.86 9.37 1.54
N ALA A 9 -3.71 10.38 1.73
CA ALA A 9 -3.85 11.48 0.80
C ALA A 9 -2.50 12.17 0.51
N GLY A 10 -2.25 12.47 -0.77
CA GLY A 10 -1.02 13.12 -1.22
C GLY A 10 0.09 12.17 -1.69
N GLN A 11 -0.07 10.86 -1.51
CA GLN A 11 0.86 9.89 -2.08
C GLN A 11 0.71 9.76 -3.60
N SER A 12 1.82 9.97 -4.32
CA SER A 12 1.88 9.70 -5.77
C SER A 12 2.39 8.29 -6.09
N LEU A 13 2.94 7.61 -5.07
CA LEU A 13 3.66 6.34 -5.17
C LEU A 13 4.89 6.46 -6.08
N LEU A 14 5.65 7.56 -5.94
CA LEU A 14 6.89 7.74 -6.69
C LEU A 14 7.89 6.65 -6.31
N HIS A 15 8.33 5.86 -7.29
CA HIS A 15 9.21 4.74 -7.02
C HIS A 15 10.20 4.48 -8.17
N ARG A 16 11.21 3.69 -7.85
CA ARG A 16 12.11 3.05 -8.82
C ARG A 16 12.20 1.57 -8.49
N SER A 17 12.10 0.72 -9.50
CA SER A 17 12.22 -0.72 -9.35
C SER A 17 13.46 -1.29 -10.03
N TRP A 18 14.01 -2.36 -9.47
CA TRP A 18 15.06 -3.18 -10.05
C TRP A 18 15.00 -4.59 -9.45
N ASP A 19 15.14 -5.63 -10.28
CA ASP A 19 15.25 -7.04 -9.84
C ASP A 19 14.23 -7.46 -8.75
N GLY A 20 12.97 -7.07 -8.91
CA GLY A 20 11.88 -7.37 -7.96
C GLY A 20 11.86 -6.53 -6.67
N GLN A 21 12.84 -5.66 -6.47
CA GLN A 21 12.89 -4.68 -5.40
C GLN A 21 12.32 -3.34 -5.87
N VAL A 22 11.64 -2.65 -4.98
CA VAL A 22 11.04 -1.34 -5.20
C VAL A 22 11.55 -0.40 -4.13
N VAL A 23 12.17 0.69 -4.52
CA VAL A 23 12.39 1.82 -3.63
C VAL A 23 11.33 2.87 -3.90
N LEU A 24 10.48 3.10 -2.89
CA LEU A 24 9.37 4.04 -2.93
C LEU A 24 9.67 5.24 -2.03
N TYR A 25 9.49 6.43 -2.57
CA TYR A 25 9.54 7.68 -1.82
C TYR A 25 8.15 7.96 -1.25
N ASN A 26 8.05 8.09 0.07
CA ASN A 26 6.82 8.46 0.76
C ASN A 26 6.75 9.99 0.86
N GLU A 27 5.82 10.60 0.14
CA GLU A 27 5.67 12.05 0.10
C GLU A 27 5.11 12.65 1.40
N VAL A 28 4.44 11.84 2.23
CA VAL A 28 3.83 12.27 3.49
C VAL A 28 4.87 12.33 4.62
N SER A 29 5.72 11.32 4.71
CA SER A 29 6.76 11.25 5.75
C SER A 29 8.13 11.79 5.30
N GLY A 30 8.35 11.93 4.00
CA GLY A 30 9.66 12.23 3.41
C GLY A 30 10.65 11.07 3.46
N ALA A 31 10.22 9.88 3.90
CA ALA A 31 11.05 8.70 4.01
C ALA A 31 11.15 7.95 2.66
N THR A 32 12.15 7.09 2.55
CA THR A 32 12.30 6.16 1.44
C THR A 32 12.21 4.73 1.97
N HIS A 33 11.34 3.91 1.39
CA HIS A 33 11.08 2.55 1.82
C HIS A 33 11.52 1.56 0.75
N LEU A 34 12.17 0.48 1.17
CA LEU A 34 12.39 -0.69 0.33
C LEU A 34 11.20 -1.63 0.50
N LEU A 35 10.54 -1.92 -0.61
CA LEU A 35 9.38 -2.80 -0.72
C LEU A 35 9.69 -3.90 -1.75
N ASP A 36 8.93 -4.98 -1.72
CA ASP A 36 8.88 -5.93 -2.83
C ASP A 36 7.87 -5.49 -3.90
N GLN A 37 7.94 -6.13 -5.07
CA GLN A 37 7.05 -5.82 -6.18
C GLN A 37 5.57 -6.08 -5.84
N ALA A 38 5.27 -7.15 -5.09
CA ALA A 38 3.89 -7.49 -4.71
C ALA A 38 3.24 -6.41 -3.84
N THR A 39 4.01 -5.81 -2.93
CA THR A 39 3.56 -4.69 -2.10
C THR A 39 3.26 -3.45 -2.94
N LEU A 40 4.11 -3.15 -3.94
CA LEU A 40 3.85 -2.03 -4.86
C LEU A 40 2.58 -2.27 -5.68
N ASP A 41 2.40 -3.49 -6.18
CA ASP A 41 1.21 -3.86 -6.96
C ASP A 41 -0.07 -3.73 -6.12
N LEU A 42 -0.03 -4.12 -4.83
CA LEU A 42 -1.12 -3.89 -3.88
C LEU A 42 -1.44 -2.39 -3.69
N LEU A 43 -0.41 -1.54 -3.55
CA LEU A 43 -0.61 -0.08 -3.44
C LEU A 43 -1.24 0.51 -4.71
N HIS A 44 -0.92 -0.04 -5.89
CA HIS A 44 -1.55 0.34 -7.14
C HIS A 44 -3.00 -0.15 -7.25
N ALA A 45 -3.30 -1.37 -6.84
CA ALA A 45 -4.67 -1.90 -6.80
C ALA A 45 -5.57 -1.07 -5.87
N LEU A 46 -5.06 -0.69 -4.69
CA LEU A 46 -5.76 0.23 -3.77
C LEU A 46 -6.07 1.57 -4.43
N ARG A 47 -5.11 2.14 -5.16
CA ARG A 47 -5.30 3.42 -5.85
C ARG A 47 -6.34 3.35 -6.96
N ALA A 48 -6.35 2.24 -7.69
CA ALA A 48 -7.29 2.01 -8.78
C ALA A 48 -8.70 1.64 -8.30
N GLY A 49 -8.84 1.20 -7.05
CA GLY A 49 -10.09 0.67 -6.51
C GLY A 49 -10.39 -0.75 -7.00
N ASP A 50 -9.34 -1.51 -7.34
CA ASP A 50 -9.45 -2.84 -7.97
C ASP A 50 -9.69 -3.98 -6.96
N LEU A 51 -9.73 -3.67 -5.65
CA LEU A 51 -10.04 -4.66 -4.61
C LEU A 51 -11.54 -4.90 -4.51
N ALA A 52 -11.94 -6.16 -4.64
CA ALA A 52 -13.32 -6.60 -4.52
C ALA A 52 -13.79 -6.62 -3.04
N PRO A 53 -15.11 -6.58 -2.79
CA PRO A 53 -15.67 -6.66 -1.44
C PRO A 53 -15.18 -7.86 -0.61
N GLU A 54 -14.97 -9.00 -1.25
CA GLU A 54 -14.48 -10.24 -0.65
C GLU A 54 -13.01 -10.17 -0.24
N ASP A 55 -12.16 -9.41 -0.95
CA ASP A 55 -10.73 -9.29 -0.65
C ASP A 55 -10.52 -8.70 0.75
N TRP A 56 -11.39 -7.79 1.17
CA TRP A 56 -11.31 -7.17 2.50
C TRP A 56 -11.43 -8.19 3.65
N ALA A 57 -12.05 -9.35 3.41
CA ALA A 57 -12.16 -10.41 4.41
C ALA A 57 -10.87 -11.23 4.59
N ASP A 58 -9.87 -11.08 3.71
CA ASP A 58 -8.59 -11.77 3.78
C ASP A 58 -7.74 -11.25 4.96
N ALA A 59 -7.42 -12.14 5.91
CA ALA A 59 -6.65 -11.80 7.11
C ALA A 59 -5.18 -11.46 6.82
N GLU A 60 -4.57 -12.07 5.81
CA GLU A 60 -3.21 -11.79 5.39
C GLU A 60 -3.12 -10.41 4.74
N LEU A 61 -4.10 -10.06 3.89
CA LEU A 61 -4.22 -8.72 3.33
C LEU A 61 -4.36 -7.66 4.44
N GLN A 62 -5.24 -7.89 5.42
CA GLN A 62 -5.43 -6.97 6.56
C GLN A 62 -4.14 -6.79 7.36
N LEU A 63 -3.36 -7.86 7.56
CA LEU A 63 -2.08 -7.80 8.25
C LEU A 63 -1.04 -7.00 7.45
N ALA A 64 -0.97 -7.21 6.13
CA ALA A 64 -0.09 -6.45 5.25
C ALA A 64 -0.42 -4.95 5.28
N LEU A 65 -1.69 -4.58 5.16
CA LEU A 65 -2.16 -3.19 5.22
C LEU A 65 -1.88 -2.54 6.59
N ALA A 66 -2.06 -3.28 7.68
CA ALA A 66 -1.68 -2.81 9.01
C ALA A 66 -0.17 -2.54 9.14
N GLY A 67 0.67 -3.31 8.44
CA GLY A 67 2.10 -3.06 8.30
C GLY A 67 2.39 -1.75 7.54
N LEU A 68 1.77 -1.59 6.37
CA LEU A 68 1.93 -0.41 5.51
C LEU A 68 1.44 0.88 6.18
N ARG A 69 0.44 0.79 7.08
CA ARG A 69 -0.02 1.92 7.90
C ARG A 69 1.08 2.49 8.79
N LYS A 70 1.95 1.63 9.36
CA LYS A 70 3.07 2.08 10.20
C LYS A 70 4.11 2.88 9.41
N LEU A 71 4.10 2.72 8.09
CA LEU A 71 4.95 3.46 7.15
C LEU A 71 4.25 4.69 6.59
N TYR A 72 3.06 5.06 7.06
CA TYR A 72 2.26 6.17 6.53
C TYR A 72 1.93 6.03 5.04
N LEU A 73 1.77 4.79 4.54
CA LEU A 73 1.43 4.54 3.14
C LEU A 73 -0.08 4.39 2.91
N VAL A 74 -0.77 3.76 3.86
CA VAL A 74 -2.22 3.50 3.81
C VAL A 74 -2.88 3.90 5.12
N GLU A 75 -4.17 4.18 5.06
CA GLU A 75 -5.02 4.47 6.21
C GLU A 75 -6.39 3.79 6.06
N PRO A 76 -7.10 3.55 7.18
CA PRO A 76 -8.48 3.07 7.12
C PRO A 76 -9.37 4.07 6.35
N CYS A 77 -10.35 3.56 5.61
CA CYS A 77 -11.43 4.37 5.01
C CYS A 77 -12.43 4.86 6.08
#